data_AF-A0A259LET7-F1
#
_entry.id   AF-A0A259LET7-F1
#
_cell.length_a   1.000
_cell.length_b   1.000
_cell.length_c   1.000
_cell.angle_alpha   90.00
_cell.angle_beta   90.00
_cell.angle_gamma   90.00
#
_symmetry.space_group_name_H-M   'P 1'
#
loop_
_entity.id
_entity.type
_entity.pdbx_description
1 polymer ?
#
loop_
_entity_poly.entity_id
_entity_poly.type
_entity_poly.pdbx_seq_one_letter_code
_entity_poly.pdbx_strand_id
1 'polypeptide(L)'
;MSEQTIAAGIILEGEEYQLCAGGDGVSFVLRFKTEHMVAHLAGDDAARFQSDFETVRQQFPTSKADQALAQLWDQGGYSWLATEEEGRS
;
A
#
# COMPACT_ATOMS: atom_id res chain seq x y z
N MET A 1 -7.67 23.35 -4.50
CA MET A 1 -7.61 22.96 -3.09
C MET A 1 -6.32 22.18 -2.93
N SER A 2 -5.45 22.64 -2.04
CA SER A 2 -4.09 22.16 -1.92
C SER A 2 -4.08 20.66 -1.66
N GLU A 3 -3.34 19.93 -2.49
CA GLU A 3 -2.90 18.56 -2.24
C GLU A 3 -2.17 18.55 -0.90
N GLN A 4 -2.92 18.36 0.18
CA GLN A 4 -2.32 18.09 1.48
C GLN A 4 -1.96 16.60 1.48
N THR A 5 -1.04 16.26 0.58
CA THR A 5 -0.18 15.10 0.68
C THR A 5 0.61 15.32 1.96
N ILE A 6 0.01 14.97 3.11
CA ILE A 6 0.77 14.64 4.32
C ILE A 6 1.87 13.74 3.80
N ALA A 7 3.12 14.18 3.91
CA ALA A 7 4.27 13.61 3.21
C ALA A 7 4.39 12.12 3.57
N ALA A 8 3.64 11.29 2.85
CA ALA A 8 3.59 9.88 3.05
C ALA A 8 4.88 9.38 2.42
N GLY A 9 5.82 8.94 3.27
CA GLY A 9 7.12 8.48 2.80
C GLY A 9 6.89 7.29 1.88
N ILE A 10 7.23 7.41 0.60
CA ILE A 10 7.14 6.29 -0.33
C ILE A 10 8.10 5.22 0.18
N ILE A 11 7.56 4.06 0.57
CA ILE A 11 8.35 2.91 1.02
C ILE A 11 8.76 2.10 -0.19
N LEU A 12 7.82 1.88 -1.11
CA LEU A 12 8.03 1.08 -2.28
C LEU A 12 7.12 1.58 -3.40
N GLU A 13 7.68 1.81 -4.58
CA GLU A 13 6.94 2.27 -5.75
C GLU A 13 7.19 1.33 -6.92
N GLY A 14 6.09 0.93 -7.55
CA GLY A 14 6.03 0.29 -8.84
C GLY A 14 5.23 1.13 -9.85
N GLU A 15 5.09 0.58 -11.05
CA GLU A 15 4.35 1.19 -12.15
C GLU A 15 2.84 1.17 -11.89
N GLU A 16 2.33 0.06 -11.35
CA GLU A 16 0.91 -0.19 -11.09
C GLU A 16 0.57 0.01 -9.61
N TYR A 17 1.49 -0.34 -8.71
CA TYR A 17 1.28 -0.29 -7.26
C TYR A 17 2.23 0.67 -6.57
N GLN A 18 1.80 1.25 -5.46
CA GLN A 18 2.65 2.08 -4.61
C GLN A 18 2.27 1.90 -3.14
N LEU A 19 3.29 1.78 -2.31
CA LEU A 19 3.17 1.71 -0.87
C LEU A 19 3.78 2.94 -0.23
N CYS A 20 2.99 3.63 0.59
CA CYS A 20 3.42 4.78 1.37
C CYS A 20 3.29 4.52 2.86
N ALA A 21 4.24 5.02 3.65
CA ALA A 21 4.08 5.18 5.09
C ALA A 21 3.16 6.37 5.36
N GLY A 22 2.22 6.24 6.28
CA GLY A 22 1.52 7.37 6.87
C GLY A 22 2.48 8.27 7.66
N GLY A 23 2.13 9.55 7.81
CA GLY A 23 2.95 10.52 8.55
C GLY A 23 3.18 10.16 10.02
N ASP A 24 2.30 9.32 10.59
CA ASP A 24 2.37 8.83 11.98
C ASP A 24 3.33 7.65 12.17
N GLY A 25 3.88 7.08 11.10
CA GLY A 25 4.80 5.94 11.14
C GLY A 25 4.18 4.60 11.55
N VAL A 26 2.87 4.57 11.85
CA VAL A 26 2.09 3.39 12.27
C VAL A 26 0.93 3.07 11.33
N SER A 27 0.85 3.77 10.20
CA SER A 27 -0.17 3.58 9.18
C SER A 27 0.52 3.37 7.84
N PHE A 28 -0.13 2.63 6.95
CA PHE A 28 0.33 2.40 5.59
C PHE A 28 -0.79 2.69 4.59
N VAL A 29 -0.39 3.10 3.39
CA VAL A 29 -1.31 3.36 2.29
C VAL A 29 -0.82 2.56 1.09
N LEU A 30 -1.58 1.53 0.72
CA LEU A 30 -1.32 0.72 -0.46
C LEU A 30 -2.25 1.20 -1.58
N ARG A 31 -1.68 1.75 -2.65
CA ARG A 31 -2.39 2.27 -3.82
C ARG A 31 -2.23 1.33 -4.99
N PHE A 32 -3.34 1.02 -5.63
CA PHE A 32 -3.39 0.41 -6.95
C PHE A 32 -3.74 1.49 -7.97
N LYS A 33 -2.72 2.04 -8.63
CA LYS A 33 -2.79 3.20 -9.52
C LYS A 33 -3.70 2.94 -10.71
N THR A 34 -3.64 1.72 -11.27
CA THR A 34 -4.38 1.34 -12.49
C THR A 34 -5.89 1.38 -12.29
N GLU A 35 -6.39 0.95 -11.13
CA GLU A 35 -7.82 0.95 -10.81
C GLU A 35 -8.24 2.09 -9.88
N HIS A 36 -7.32 3.01 -9.56
CA HIS A 36 -7.57 4.12 -8.63
C HIS A 36 -8.15 3.63 -7.28
N MET A 37 -7.61 2.53 -6.76
CA MET A 37 -8.03 1.95 -5.48
C MET A 37 -6.95 2.17 -4.44
N VAL A 38 -7.35 2.48 -3.21
CA VAL A 38 -6.43 2.74 -2.10
C VAL A 38 -6.89 2.01 -0.84
N ALA A 39 -6.00 1.20 -0.28
CA ALA A 39 -6.20 0.56 1.02
C ALA A 39 -5.46 1.38 2.09
N HIS A 40 -6.24 1.98 2.99
CA HIS A 40 -5.73 2.67 4.17
C HIS A 40 -5.62 1.66 5.32
N LEU A 41 -4.39 1.38 5.74
CA LEU A 41 -4.09 0.38 6.76
C LEU A 41 -3.60 1.11 8.01
N ALA A 42 -4.29 0.89 9.14
CA ALA A 42 -3.96 1.52 10.41
C ALA A 42 -4.21 0.55 11.57
N GLY A 43 -3.57 0.78 12.72
CA GLY A 43 -3.74 -0.07 13.89
C GLY A 43 -3.32 -1.52 13.65
N ASP A 44 -4.21 -2.46 13.96
CA ASP A 44 -3.95 -3.90 13.81
C ASP A 44 -3.70 -4.30 12.34
N ASP A 45 -4.40 -3.69 11.40
CA ASP A 45 -4.23 -3.95 9.96
C ASP A 45 -2.85 -3.50 9.48
N ALA A 46 -2.33 -2.38 10.00
CA ALA A 46 -0.98 -1.92 9.69
C ALA A 46 0.10 -2.86 10.25
N ALA A 47 -0.08 -3.36 11.48
CA ALA A 47 0.85 -4.31 12.09
C ALA A 47 0.90 -5.65 11.35
N ARG A 48 -0.27 -6.14 10.91
CA ARG A 48 -0.37 -7.32 10.03
C ARG A 48 0.30 -7.07 8.69
N PHE A 49 -0.03 -5.96 8.04
CA PHE A 49 0.53 -5.60 6.74
C PHE A 49 2.06 -5.52 6.78
N GLN A 50 2.63 -4.91 7.82
CA GLN A 50 4.08 -4.85 7.98
C GLN A 50 4.70 -6.26 8.04
N SER A 51 4.11 -7.16 8.84
CA SER A 51 4.58 -8.54 8.98
C SER A 51 4.48 -9.33 7.67
N ASP A 52 3.37 -9.17 6.94
CA ASP A 52 3.18 -9.79 5.61
C ASP A 52 4.17 -9.23 4.58
N PHE A 53 4.36 -7.90 4.57
CA PHE A 53 5.29 -7.23 3.67
C PHE A 53 6.72 -7.71 3.88
N GLU A 54 7.19 -7.76 5.13
CA GLU A 54 8.51 -8.30 5.45
C GLU A 54 8.64 -9.77 5.02
N THR A 55 7.61 -10.57 5.25
CA THR A 55 7.56 -11.98 4.86
C THR A 55 7.63 -12.16 3.34
N VAL A 56 6.90 -11.35 2.56
CA VAL A 56 6.95 -11.36 1.08
C VAL A 56 8.33 -10.92 0.59
N ARG A 57 8.91 -9.87 1.19
CA ARG A 57 10.25 -9.38 0.82
C ARG A 57 11.35 -10.40 1.11
N GLN A 58 11.22 -11.18 2.18
CA GLN A 58 12.16 -12.26 2.52
C GLN A 58 12.01 -13.47 1.60
N GLN A 59 10.78 -13.87 1.28
CA GLN A 59 10.51 -15.02 0.40
C GLN A 59 10.87 -14.72 -1.06
N PHE A 60 10.68 -13.46 -1.49
CA PHE A 60 10.92 -13.03 -2.86
C PHE A 60 11.85 -11.81 -2.92
N PRO A 61 13.13 -11.95 -2.56
CA PRO A 61 14.07 -10.82 -2.47
C PRO A 61 14.34 -10.16 -3.83
N THR A 62 14.16 -10.90 -4.93
CA THR A 62 14.32 -10.42 -6.31
C THR A 62 13.03 -9.92 -6.96
N SER A 63 11.89 -10.00 -6.28
CA SER A 63 10.63 -9.53 -6.85
C SER A 63 10.60 -8.00 -6.95
N LYS A 64 10.04 -7.54 -8.06
CA LYS A 64 9.79 -6.11 -8.30
C LYS A 64 8.73 -5.59 -7.34
N ALA A 65 8.71 -4.27 -7.17
CA ALA A 65 7.72 -3.58 -6.33
C ALA A 65 6.30 -4.00 -6.66
N ASP A 66 5.89 -3.91 -7.93
CA ASP A 66 4.54 -4.28 -8.38
C ASP A 66 4.18 -5.72 -8.02
N GLN A 67 5.09 -6.66 -8.21
CA GLN A 67 4.82 -8.07 -7.94
C GLN A 67 4.61 -8.34 -6.44
N ALA A 68 5.46 -7.75 -5.59
CA ALA A 68 5.33 -7.90 -4.14
C ALA A 68 4.05 -7.22 -3.62
N LEU A 69 3.73 -6.03 -4.12
CA LEU A 69 2.55 -5.27 -3.71
C LEU A 69 1.24 -5.89 -4.24
N ALA A 70 1.23 -6.40 -5.48
CA ALA A 70 0.09 -7.13 -6.03
C ALA A 70 -0.20 -8.42 -5.24
N GLN A 71 0.84 -9.12 -4.79
CA GLN A 71 0.67 -10.30 -3.95
C GLN A 71 0.02 -9.94 -2.61
N LEU A 72 0.43 -8.84 -1.98
CA LEU A 72 -0.20 -8.36 -0.74
C LEU A 72 -1.64 -7.93 -1.01
N TRP A 73 -1.90 -7.23 -2.10
CA TRP A 73 -3.23 -6.78 -2.50
C TRP A 73 -4.23 -7.94 -2.63
N ASP A 74 -3.84 -8.98 -3.37
CA ASP A 74 -4.70 -10.14 -3.66
C ASP A 74 -4.66 -11.19 -2.54
N GLN A 75 -3.48 -11.72 -2.20
CA GLN A 75 -3.33 -12.81 -1.23
C GLN A 75 -3.40 -12.34 0.22
N GLY A 76 -2.95 -11.11 0.51
CA GLY A 76 -3.10 -10.50 1.82
C GLY A 76 -4.52 -10.01 2.10
N GLY A 77 -5.40 -9.99 1.08
CA GLY A 77 -6.79 -9.57 1.21
C GLY A 77 -6.96 -8.05 1.42
N TYR A 78 -5.91 -7.26 1.25
CA TYR A 78 -5.98 -5.81 1.41
C TYR A 78 -6.82 -5.12 0.34
N SER A 79 -7.08 -5.79 -0.79
CA SER A 79 -8.06 -5.39 -1.81
C SER A 79 -9.49 -5.23 -1.25
N TRP A 80 -9.86 -5.95 -0.19
CA TRP A 80 -11.18 -5.83 0.45
C TRP A 80 -11.31 -4.58 1.32
N LEU A 81 -10.19 -4.07 1.83
CA LEU A 81 -10.12 -2.83 2.60
C LEU A 81 -9.93 -1.61 1.70
N ALA A 82 -9.70 -1.83 0.41
CA ALA A 82 -9.47 -0.78 -0.55
C ALA A 82 -10.77 -0.03 -0.86
N THR A 83 -10.67 1.29 -0.85
CA THR A 83 -11.72 2.21 -1.29
C THR A 83 -11.28 2.87 -2.59
N GLU A 84 -12.23 3.34 -3.38
CA GLU A 84 -11.92 4.22 -4.50
C GLU A 84 -11.14 5.42 -3.97
N GLU A 85 -10.04 5.75 -4.63
CA GLU A 85 -9.32 6.97 -4.39
C GLU A 85 -10.27 8.12 -4.71
N GLU A 86 -10.67 8.90 -3.70
CA GLU A 86 -11.52 10.08 -3.86
C GLU A 86 -10.81 11.09 -4.78
N GLY A 87 -11.07 10.92 -6.07
CA GLY A 87 -10.38 11.55 -7.18
C GLY A 87 -11.22 11.52 -8.45
N ARG A 88 -12.54 11.58 -8.32
CA ARG A 88 -13.45 11.97 -9.40
C ARG A 88 -14.61 12.80 -8.86
N SER A 89 -14.49 14.11 -9.03
CA SER A 89 -15.63 15.01 -9.26
C SER A 89 -15.55 15.50 -10.69
#